data_AF-A0AA35E2B5-F1
#
_entry.id   AF-A0AA35E2B5-F1
#
_cell.length_a   1.000
_cell.length_b   1.000
_cell.length_c   1.000
_cell.angle_alpha   90.00
_cell.angle_beta   90.00
_cell.angle_gamma   90.00
#
_symmetry.space_group_name_H-M   'P 1'
#
loop_
_entity.id
_entity.type
_entity.pdbx_description
1 polymer ?
#
loop_
_entity_poly.entity_id
_entity_poly.type
_entity_poly.pdbx_seq_one_letter_code
_entity_poly.pdbx_strand_id
1 'polypeptide(L)'
;MNLQRAYYLLAAFYSLLPLIGLVAIFSGGGTPFAVAHLALGTLAVVGLWGYILKRGFMNPRMWQPLAVVLAVMAVGQLLVVFTMPVSSVALTWMLTSSIFSVMLIIVLFHYGKRDQPLWATPVEADAAKQLTKLLDSASPLSAVHCEGEQENSVNVAKIGSQYHAKVTRRGKNGQETFERRFQHPETLVFFLEKFASVSVQDFRQTALS
;
A
#
# COMPACT_ATOMS: atom_id res chain seq x y z
N MET A 1 14.47 -21.29 -14.03
CA MET A 1 14.71 -20.17 -13.09
C MET A 1 13.36 -19.72 -12.56
N ASN A 2 13.09 -19.81 -11.25
CA ASN A 2 11.77 -19.46 -10.71
C ASN A 2 11.68 -17.93 -10.54
N LEU A 3 10.59 -17.29 -10.98
CA LEU A 3 10.37 -15.83 -10.95
C LEU A 3 10.65 -15.22 -9.57
N GLN A 4 10.32 -15.97 -8.51
CA GLN A 4 10.59 -15.59 -7.13
C GLN A 4 12.10 -15.41 -6.84
N ARG A 5 12.96 -16.28 -7.39
CA ARG A 5 14.42 -16.16 -7.23
C ARG A 5 14.97 -14.92 -7.93
N ALA A 6 14.39 -14.54 -9.08
CA ALA A 6 14.77 -13.32 -9.78
C ALA A 6 14.45 -12.07 -8.94
N TYR A 7 13.28 -12.03 -8.29
CA TYR A 7 12.94 -10.94 -7.37
C TYR A 7 13.88 -10.88 -6.16
N TYR A 8 14.27 -12.01 -5.57
CA TYR A 8 15.27 -12.01 -4.48
C TYR A 8 16.63 -11.50 -4.92
N LEU A 9 17.10 -11.91 -6.11
CA LEU A 9 18.35 -11.40 -6.68
C LEU A 9 18.27 -9.90 -6.94
N LEU A 10 17.13 -9.41 -7.42
CA LEU A 10 16.88 -7.98 -7.60
C LEU A 10 16.95 -7.22 -6.27
N ALA A 11 16.30 -7.72 -5.21
CA ALA A 11 16.38 -7.12 -3.89
C ALA A 11 17.81 -7.09 -3.34
N ALA A 12 18.54 -8.19 -3.50
CA ALA A 12 19.95 -8.28 -3.11
C ALA A 12 20.80 -7.26 -3.87
N PHE A 13 20.60 -7.15 -5.19
CA PHE A 13 21.28 -6.15 -6.02
C PHE A 13 21.00 -4.72 -5.55
N TYR A 14 19.73 -4.37 -5.30
CA TYR A 14 19.36 -3.06 -4.78
C TYR A 14 19.92 -2.80 -3.37
N SER A 15 20.11 -3.84 -2.55
CA SER A 15 20.70 -3.71 -1.22
C SER A 15 22.20 -3.40 -1.27
N LEU A 16 22.89 -3.74 -2.36
CA LEU A 16 24.30 -3.38 -2.56
C LEU A 16 24.47 -1.87 -2.80
N LEU A 17 23.48 -1.18 -3.38
CA LEU A 17 23.60 0.25 -3.71
C LEU A 17 23.78 1.13 -2.45
N PRO A 18 22.95 1.01 -1.38
CA PRO A 18 23.22 1.69 -0.12
C PRO A 18 24.54 1.26 0.52
N LEU A 19 24.91 -0.02 0.43
CA LEU A 19 26.16 -0.51 1.01
C LEU A 19 27.38 0.18 0.38
N ILE A 20 27.40 0.31 -0.94
CA ILE A 20 28.44 1.05 -1.67
C ILE A 20 28.43 2.52 -1.27
N GLY A 21 27.24 3.13 -1.18
CA GLY A 21 27.09 4.51 -0.72
C GLY A 21 27.62 4.75 0.70
N LEU A 22 27.38 3.80 1.61
CA LEU A 22 27.89 3.84 2.98
C LEU A 22 29.43 3.81 3.00
N VAL A 23 30.04 2.89 2.26
CA VAL A 23 31.51 2.80 2.13
C VAL A 23 32.08 4.11 1.57
N ALA A 24 31.46 4.68 0.54
CA ALA A 24 31.91 5.94 -0.06
C ALA A 24 31.90 7.12 0.92
N ILE A 25 30.90 7.20 1.80
CA ILE A 25 30.85 8.24 2.85
C ILE A 25 32.00 8.06 3.84
N PHE A 26 32.23 6.83 4.32
CA PHE A 26 33.32 6.53 5.26
C PHE A 26 34.72 6.72 4.68
N SER A 27 34.89 6.58 3.36
CA SER A 27 36.15 6.87 2.67
C SER A 27 36.39 8.37 2.42
N GLY A 28 35.60 9.26 3.02
CA GLY A 28 35.78 10.71 2.93
C GLY A 28 35.10 11.37 1.72
N GLY A 29 34.29 10.64 0.95
CA GLY A 29 33.57 11.15 -0.22
C GLY A 29 32.19 11.75 0.07
N GLY A 30 31.79 11.87 1.34
CA GLY A 30 30.42 12.22 1.72
C GLY A 30 30.15 13.72 1.82
N THR A 31 29.19 14.23 1.05
CA THR A 31 28.52 15.50 1.34
C THR A 31 27.37 15.26 2.34
N PRO A 32 26.86 16.28 3.06
CA PRO A 32 25.67 16.15 3.90
C PRO A 32 24.45 15.60 3.12
N PHE A 33 24.37 15.94 1.83
CA PHE A 33 23.36 15.41 0.91
C PHE A 33 23.50 13.90 0.66
N ALA A 34 24.71 13.34 0.73
CA ALA A 34 24.94 11.90 0.57
C ALA A 34 24.28 11.10 1.69
N VAL A 35 24.28 11.62 2.92
CA VAL A 35 23.63 10.96 4.07
C VAL A 35 22.12 10.88 3.87
N ALA A 36 21.49 11.97 3.42
CA ALA A 36 20.05 11.98 3.13
C ALA A 36 19.68 11.03 1.99
N HIS A 37 20.47 11.00 0.91
CA HIS A 37 20.28 10.06 -0.20
C HIS A 37 20.44 8.61 0.27
N LEU A 38 21.41 8.32 1.14
CA LEU A 38 21.63 7.00 1.69
C LEU A 38 20.45 6.55 2.57
N ALA A 39 19.94 7.45 3.42
CA ALA A 39 18.77 7.16 4.25
C ALA A 39 17.53 6.85 3.40
N LEU A 40 17.25 7.67 2.39
CA LEU A 40 16.15 7.44 1.44
C LEU A 40 16.33 6.14 0.65
N GLY A 41 17.54 5.86 0.16
CA GLY A 41 17.87 4.63 -0.55
C GLY A 41 17.71 3.38 0.32
N THR A 42 18.11 3.46 1.59
CA THR A 42 17.93 2.36 2.54
C THR A 42 16.45 2.11 2.83
N LEU A 43 15.67 3.17 3.07
CA LEU A 43 14.23 3.06 3.30
C LEU A 43 13.50 2.49 2.08
N ALA A 44 13.91 2.90 0.89
CA ALA A 44 13.45 2.37 -0.38
C ALA A 44 13.71 0.86 -0.52
N VAL A 45 14.91 0.40 -0.17
CA VAL A 45 15.27 -1.03 -0.18
C VAL A 45 14.45 -1.82 0.85
N VAL A 46 14.18 -1.25 2.02
CA VAL A 46 13.27 -1.86 3.01
C VAL A 46 11.87 -2.05 2.43
N GLY A 47 11.34 -1.04 1.73
CA GLY A 47 10.05 -1.16 1.04
C GLY A 47 10.05 -2.23 -0.06
N LEU A 48 11.15 -2.35 -0.81
CA LEU A 48 11.33 -3.41 -1.81
C LEU A 48 11.32 -4.81 -1.17
N TRP A 49 12.02 -5.00 -0.05
CA TRP A 49 11.97 -6.25 0.71
C TRP A 49 10.58 -6.55 1.26
N GLY A 50 9.88 -5.53 1.79
CA GLY A 50 8.50 -5.67 2.24
C GLY A 50 7.57 -6.15 1.13
N TYR A 51 7.72 -5.56 -0.07
CA TYR A 51 6.98 -5.97 -1.26
C TYR A 51 7.25 -7.44 -1.66
N ILE A 52 8.53 -7.84 -1.74
CA ILE A 52 8.92 -9.18 -2.18
C ILE A 52 8.55 -10.25 -1.16
N LEU A 53 8.69 -9.96 0.13
CA LEU A 53 8.31 -10.85 1.22
C LEU A 53 6.80 -10.84 1.50
N LYS A 54 6.03 -10.00 0.79
CA LYS A 54 4.59 -9.78 1.01
C LYS A 54 4.25 -9.46 2.47
N ARG A 55 5.11 -8.67 3.12
CA ARG A 55 4.97 -8.31 4.54
C ARG A 55 4.82 -6.81 4.69
N GLY A 56 3.80 -6.38 5.43
CA GLY A 56 3.61 -4.99 5.79
C GLY A 56 4.74 -4.51 6.71
N PHE A 57 5.58 -3.63 6.20
CA PHE A 57 6.56 -2.86 6.96
C PHE A 57 6.09 -1.41 7.02
N MET A 58 6.04 -0.80 8.21
CA MET A 58 5.47 0.54 8.44
C MET A 58 4.00 0.67 7.98
N ASN A 59 3.51 1.91 7.85
CA ASN A 59 2.12 2.21 7.47
C ASN A 59 2.00 2.38 5.95
N PRO A 60 0.98 1.80 5.27
CA PRO A 60 0.73 2.00 3.83
C PRO A 60 0.68 3.48 3.43
N ARG A 61 0.16 4.33 4.32
CA ARG A 61 0.03 5.78 4.09
C ARG A 61 1.38 6.50 3.94
N MET A 62 2.49 5.90 4.34
CA MET A 62 3.82 6.51 4.21
C MET A 62 4.49 6.18 2.87
N TRP A 63 4.26 4.97 2.35
CA TRP A 63 4.99 4.48 1.17
C TRP A 63 4.59 5.17 -0.13
N GLN A 64 3.30 5.44 -0.31
CA GLN A 64 2.82 6.08 -1.54
C GLN A 64 3.30 7.54 -1.64
N PRO A 65 3.18 8.40 -0.59
CA PRO A 65 3.77 9.74 -0.62
C PRO A 65 5.28 9.71 -0.80
N LEU A 66 5.98 8.78 -0.15
CA LEU A 66 7.43 8.63 -0.32
C LEU A 66 7.80 8.32 -1.77
N ALA A 67 7.08 7.41 -2.42
CA ALA A 67 7.30 7.11 -3.84
C ALA A 67 7.08 8.34 -4.73
N VAL A 68 6.06 9.16 -4.43
CA VAL A 68 5.79 10.42 -5.15
C VAL A 68 6.92 11.42 -4.94
N VAL A 69 7.39 11.60 -3.71
CA VAL A 69 8.54 12.49 -3.42
C VAL A 69 9.78 12.04 -4.18
N LEU A 70 10.09 10.73 -4.17
CA LEU A 70 11.20 10.18 -4.94
C LEU A 70 11.03 10.42 -6.45
N ALA A 71 9.81 10.30 -6.97
CA ALA A 71 9.52 10.58 -8.37
C ALA A 71 9.77 12.05 -8.73
N VAL A 72 9.29 12.98 -7.89
CA VAL A 72 9.53 14.43 -8.08
C VAL A 72 11.01 14.74 -8.04
N MET A 73 11.76 14.14 -7.10
CA MET A 73 13.21 14.30 -7.02
C MET A 73 13.92 13.75 -8.26
N ALA A 74 13.52 12.58 -8.76
CA ALA A 74 14.09 11.98 -9.98
C ALA A 74 13.82 12.84 -11.22
N VAL A 75 12.62 13.42 -11.34
CA VAL A 75 12.28 14.36 -12.42
C VAL A 75 13.08 15.66 -12.29
N GLY A 76 13.18 16.22 -11.08
CA GLY A 76 14.00 17.40 -10.82
C GLY A 76 15.47 17.17 -11.19
N GLN A 77 16.01 16.00 -10.87
CA GLN A 77 17.36 15.61 -11.25
C GLN A 77 17.54 15.56 -12.78
N LEU A 78 16.57 15.00 -13.51
CA LEU A 78 16.60 14.99 -14.97
C LEU A 78 16.53 16.40 -15.56
N LEU A 79 15.70 17.28 -14.98
CA LEU A 79 15.65 18.68 -15.41
C LEU A 79 17.01 19.39 -15.25
N VAL A 80 17.72 19.15 -14.14
CA VAL A 80 19.07 19.70 -13.95
C VAL A 80 20.03 19.20 -15.03
N VAL A 81 19.98 17.91 -15.35
CA VAL A 81 20.80 17.31 -16.42
C VAL A 81 20.56 17.99 -17.78
N PHE A 82 19.32 18.40 -18.07
CA PHE A 82 18.98 19.04 -19.35
C PHE A 82 19.16 20.56 -19.38
N THR A 83 19.21 21.23 -18.23
CA THR A 83 19.18 22.71 -18.17
C THR A 83 20.48 23.33 -17.68
N MET A 84 21.33 22.58 -16.97
CA MET A 84 22.55 23.09 -16.36
C MET A 84 23.80 22.42 -16.96
N PRO A 85 24.94 23.12 -17.04
CA PRO A 85 26.21 22.50 -17.37
C PRO A 85 26.67 21.63 -16.19
N VAL A 86 26.53 20.31 -16.34
CA VAL A 86 26.93 19.30 -15.35
C VAL A 86 28.25 18.66 -15.78
N SER A 87 29.16 18.40 -14.84
CA SER A 87 30.41 17.68 -15.14
C SER A 87 30.13 16.25 -15.61
N SER A 88 30.99 15.68 -16.46
CA SER A 88 30.79 14.32 -16.99
C SER A 88 30.65 13.26 -15.90
N VAL A 89 31.36 13.44 -14.78
CA VAL A 89 31.26 12.57 -13.60
C VAL A 89 29.89 12.69 -12.96
N ALA A 90 29.43 13.91 -12.66
CA ALA A 90 28.12 14.13 -12.04
C ALA A 90 26.97 13.68 -12.96
N LEU A 91 27.10 13.89 -14.27
CA LEU A 91 26.15 13.43 -15.28
C LEU A 91 25.99 11.91 -15.24
N THR A 92 27.11 11.17 -15.19
CA THR A 92 27.10 9.70 -15.12
C THR A 92 26.39 9.23 -13.85
N TRP A 93 26.69 9.85 -12.70
CA TRP A 93 26.04 9.52 -11.42
C TRP A 93 24.54 9.80 -11.43
N MET A 94 24.12 10.96 -11.94
CA MET A 94 22.70 11.35 -12.02
C MET A 94 21.91 10.43 -12.96
N LEU A 95 22.43 10.13 -14.15
CA LEU A 95 21.74 9.22 -15.08
C LEU A 95 21.63 7.82 -14.49
N THR A 96 22.70 7.31 -13.89
CA THR A 96 22.71 5.99 -13.26
C THR A 96 21.69 5.92 -12.11
N SER A 97 21.67 6.91 -11.22
CA SER A 97 20.71 6.93 -10.10
C SER A 97 19.26 7.07 -10.57
N SER A 98 19.00 7.89 -11.61
CA SER A 98 17.68 8.01 -12.22
C SER A 98 17.17 6.66 -12.74
N ILE A 99 17.98 5.94 -13.52
CA ILE A 99 17.61 4.64 -14.09
C ILE A 99 17.23 3.64 -12.98
N PHE A 100 18.06 3.51 -11.95
CA PHE A 100 17.78 2.59 -10.85
C PHE A 100 16.60 3.02 -9.97
N SER A 101 16.32 4.32 -9.87
CA SER A 101 15.22 4.83 -9.05
C SER A 101 13.83 4.53 -9.63
N VAL A 102 13.66 4.50 -10.96
CA VAL A 102 12.34 4.38 -11.61
C VAL A 102 11.60 3.12 -11.19
N MET A 103 12.25 1.97 -11.30
CA MET A 103 11.61 0.70 -10.93
C MET A 103 11.26 0.68 -9.44
N LEU A 104 12.16 1.18 -8.61
CA LEU A 104 11.97 1.21 -7.17
C LEU A 104 10.80 2.13 -6.77
N ILE A 105 10.66 3.30 -7.40
CA ILE A 105 9.50 4.19 -7.26
C ILE A 105 8.20 3.46 -7.60
N ILE A 106 8.15 2.76 -8.73
CA ILE A 106 6.95 2.03 -9.17
C ILE A 106 6.57 0.95 -8.15
N VAL A 107 7.55 0.19 -7.67
CA VAL A 107 7.34 -0.87 -6.67
C VAL A 107 6.84 -0.27 -5.36
N LEU A 108 7.46 0.80 -4.86
CA LEU A 108 7.07 1.49 -3.63
C LEU A 108 5.65 2.08 -3.73
N PHE A 109 5.32 2.67 -4.87
CA PHE A 109 3.99 3.20 -5.12
C PHE A 109 2.92 2.10 -5.09
N HIS A 110 3.21 0.94 -5.69
CA HIS A 110 2.31 -0.21 -5.65
C HIS A 110 2.23 -0.83 -4.26
N TYR A 111 3.37 -1.00 -3.59
CA TYR A 111 3.44 -1.52 -2.23
C TYR A 111 2.60 -0.68 -1.27
N GLY A 112 2.64 0.65 -1.40
CA GLY A 112 1.84 1.58 -0.58
C GLY A 112 0.33 1.57 -0.82
N LYS A 113 -0.20 0.85 -1.82
CA LYS A 113 -1.66 0.76 -2.04
C LYS A 113 -2.32 0.08 -0.84
N ARG A 114 -3.25 0.79 -0.21
CA ARG A 114 -3.99 0.32 0.98
C ARG A 114 -4.84 -0.92 0.70
N ASP A 115 -5.39 -1.03 -0.50
CA ASP A 115 -6.24 -2.15 -0.89
C ASP A 115 -5.41 -3.36 -1.31
N GLN A 116 -4.73 -3.97 -0.33
CA GLN A 116 -3.90 -5.16 -0.50
C GLN A 116 -3.97 -6.04 0.76
N PRO A 117 -3.91 -7.37 0.59
CA PRO A 117 -4.04 -8.31 1.70
C PRO A 117 -2.85 -8.24 2.68
N LEU A 118 -1.68 -7.75 2.24
CA LEU A 118 -0.47 -7.67 3.06
C LEU A 118 -0.59 -6.69 4.25
N TRP A 119 -1.58 -5.80 4.21
CA TRP A 119 -1.86 -4.82 5.26
C TRP A 119 -2.89 -5.30 6.29
N ALA A 120 -3.55 -6.43 6.02
CA ALA A 120 -4.57 -6.97 6.88
C ALA A 120 -3.96 -7.69 8.09
N THR A 121 -4.60 -7.56 9.25
CA THR A 121 -4.25 -8.39 10.40
C THR A 121 -4.67 -9.85 10.15
N PRO A 122 -4.09 -10.84 10.86
CA PRO A 122 -4.53 -12.23 10.73
C PRO A 122 -6.02 -12.42 11.03
N VAL A 123 -6.56 -11.65 11.98
CA VAL A 123 -7.98 -11.66 12.35
C VAL A 123 -8.83 -11.13 11.20
N GLU A 124 -8.47 -9.99 10.62
CA GLU A 124 -9.14 -9.42 9.44
C GLU A 124 -9.09 -10.36 8.24
N ALA A 125 -7.95 -11.05 8.04
CA ALA A 125 -7.79 -12.01 6.94
C ALA A 125 -8.71 -13.23 7.10
N ASP A 126 -8.88 -13.75 8.32
CA ASP A 126 -9.79 -14.88 8.57
C ASP A 126 -11.26 -14.46 8.49
N ALA A 127 -11.60 -13.27 8.99
CA ALA A 127 -12.92 -12.67 8.81
C ALA A 127 -13.24 -12.45 7.32
N ALA A 128 -12.27 -12.02 6.51
CA ALA A 128 -12.43 -11.82 5.07
C ALA A 128 -12.71 -13.13 4.32
N LYS A 129 -12.04 -14.22 4.69
CA LYS A 129 -12.34 -15.56 4.14
C LYS A 129 -13.77 -15.98 4.47
N GLN A 130 -14.23 -15.72 5.69
CA GLN A 130 -15.60 -16.05 6.10
C GLN A 130 -16.63 -15.20 5.35
N LEU A 131 -16.39 -13.90 5.22
CA LEU A 131 -17.25 -12.99 4.46
C LEU A 131 -17.33 -13.38 2.98
N THR A 132 -16.19 -13.76 2.39
CA THR A 132 -16.15 -14.22 0.99
C THR A 132 -16.99 -15.48 0.79
N LYS A 133 -16.91 -16.46 1.70
CA LYS A 133 -17.77 -17.66 1.65
C LYS A 133 -19.25 -17.32 1.75
N LEU A 134 -19.62 -16.36 2.59
CA LEU A 134 -21.00 -15.91 2.71
C LEU A 134 -21.46 -15.23 1.41
N LEU A 135 -20.65 -14.35 0.84
CA LEU A 135 -20.97 -13.63 -0.41
C LEU A 135 -21.04 -14.57 -1.63
N ASP A 136 -20.25 -15.63 -1.65
CA ASP A 136 -20.32 -16.66 -2.70
C ASP A 136 -21.57 -17.53 -2.57
N SER A 137 -22.14 -17.65 -1.35
CA SER A 137 -23.36 -18.42 -1.09
C SER A 137 -24.63 -17.59 -1.30
N ALA A 138 -24.62 -16.33 -0.86
CA ALA A 138 -25.72 -15.40 -0.97
C ALA A 138 -25.18 -13.98 -1.21
N SER A 139 -25.56 -13.37 -2.33
CA SER A 139 -25.26 -11.97 -2.64
C SER A 139 -26.51 -11.30 -3.20
N PRO A 140 -26.88 -10.09 -2.72
CA PRO A 140 -26.20 -9.25 -1.73
C PRO A 140 -26.41 -9.72 -0.27
N LEU A 141 -25.45 -9.42 0.60
CA LEU A 141 -25.59 -9.56 2.05
C LEU A 141 -25.95 -8.22 2.66
N SER A 142 -26.91 -8.21 3.58
CA SER A 142 -27.24 -7.03 4.37
C SER A 142 -27.07 -7.33 5.85
N ALA A 143 -26.51 -6.39 6.60
CA ALA A 143 -26.45 -6.43 8.06
C ALA A 143 -26.84 -5.06 8.61
N VAL A 144 -27.48 -5.08 9.76
CA VAL A 144 -27.88 -3.87 10.49
C VAL A 144 -27.31 -3.95 11.88
N HIS A 145 -26.59 -2.91 12.29
CA HIS A 145 -26.11 -2.76 13.65
C HIS A 145 -26.76 -1.52 14.27
N CYS A 146 -27.43 -1.71 15.40
CA CYS A 146 -28.09 -0.65 16.15
C CYS A 146 -27.30 -0.38 17.43
N GLU A 147 -26.81 0.84 17.58
CA GLU A 147 -26.12 1.31 18.79
C GLU A 147 -26.87 2.52 19.35
N GLY A 148 -27.74 2.28 20.33
CA GLY A 148 -28.61 3.30 20.91
C GLY A 148 -29.63 3.85 19.90
N GLU A 149 -29.54 5.15 19.60
CA GLU A 149 -30.38 5.83 18.58
C GLU A 149 -29.75 5.87 17.17
N GLN A 150 -28.60 5.23 16.98
CA GLN A 150 -27.93 5.14 15.68
C GLN A 150 -28.15 3.77 15.06
N GLU A 151 -28.61 3.75 13.81
CA GLU A 151 -28.81 2.55 13.00
C GLU A 151 -27.84 2.60 11.82
N ASN A 152 -26.87 1.68 11.81
CA ASN A 152 -25.92 1.51 10.71
C ASN A 152 -26.34 0.27 9.92
N SER A 153 -26.86 0.47 8.72
CA SER A 153 -27.12 -0.63 7.78
C SER A 153 -26.04 -0.70 6.72
N VAL A 154 -25.59 -1.91 6.42
CA VAL A 154 -24.57 -2.19 5.41
C VAL A 154 -25.14 -3.20 4.45
N ASN A 155 -25.09 -2.86 3.16
CA ASN A 155 -25.30 -3.81 2.08
C ASN A 155 -23.97 -4.07 1.37
N VAL A 156 -23.59 -5.33 1.27
CA VAL A 156 -22.35 -5.79 0.64
C VAL A 156 -22.71 -6.71 -0.53
N ALA A 157 -22.21 -6.39 -1.71
CA ALA A 157 -22.42 -7.18 -2.92
C ALA A 157 -21.09 -7.50 -3.60
N LYS A 158 -21.00 -8.70 -4.19
CA LYS A 158 -19.90 -9.08 -5.07
C LYS A 158 -20.34 -8.83 -6.51
N ILE A 159 -19.67 -7.89 -7.20
CA ILE A 159 -19.97 -7.53 -8.58
C ILE A 159 -18.73 -7.87 -9.43
N GLY A 160 -18.81 -8.98 -10.17
CA GLY A 160 -17.67 -9.50 -10.92
C GLY A 160 -16.51 -9.88 -9.98
N SER A 161 -15.36 -9.23 -10.17
CA SER A 161 -14.16 -9.43 -9.34
C SER A 161 -13.98 -8.39 -8.23
N GLN A 162 -14.97 -7.52 -8.00
CA GLN A 162 -14.91 -6.44 -7.02
C GLN A 162 -16.00 -6.58 -5.96
N TYR A 163 -15.73 -6.03 -4.79
CA TYR A 163 -16.64 -5.97 -3.67
C TYR A 163 -17.16 -4.55 -3.49
N HIS A 164 -18.48 -4.41 -3.42
CA HIS A 164 -19.16 -3.14 -3.25
C HIS A 164 -19.81 -3.12 -1.88
N ALA A 165 -19.53 -2.08 -1.10
CA ALA A 165 -20.18 -1.84 0.18
C ALA A 165 -20.93 -0.53 0.13
N LYS A 166 -22.22 -0.59 0.44
CA LYS A 166 -23.10 0.56 0.66
C LYS A 166 -23.42 0.62 2.14
N VAL A 167 -23.00 1.67 2.81
CA VAL A 167 -23.29 1.89 4.22
C VAL A 167 -24.26 3.06 4.32
N THR A 168 -25.33 2.84 5.07
CA THR A 168 -26.32 3.85 5.40
C THR A 168 -26.32 4.02 6.91
N ARG A 169 -25.91 5.19 7.38
CA ARG A 169 -25.96 5.55 8.80
C ARG A 169 -27.16 6.45 9.03
N ARG A 170 -28.01 6.07 9.96
CA ARG A 170 -29.17 6.85 10.40
C ARG A 170 -28.97 7.25 11.85
N GLY A 171 -29.03 8.54 12.14
CA GLY A 171 -28.95 9.08 13.50
C GLY A 171 -29.90 10.25 13.70
N LYS A 172 -29.80 10.93 14.85
CA LYS A 172 -30.70 12.04 15.23
C LYS A 172 -30.75 13.20 14.21
N ASN A 173 -29.66 13.45 13.48
CA ASN A 173 -29.52 14.62 12.61
C ASN A 173 -29.70 14.30 11.11
N GLY A 174 -30.08 13.07 10.75
CA GLY A 174 -30.33 12.68 9.36
C GLY A 174 -29.79 11.31 8.97
N GLN A 175 -29.86 11.03 7.67
CA GLN A 175 -29.40 9.78 7.05
C GLN A 175 -28.24 10.10 6.10
N GLU A 176 -27.09 9.47 6.32
CA GLU A 176 -25.92 9.54 5.45
C GLU A 176 -25.72 8.21 4.75
N THR A 177 -25.55 8.24 3.43
CA THR A 177 -25.29 7.04 2.63
C THR A 177 -23.96 7.20 1.90
N PHE A 178 -23.06 6.25 2.06
CA PHE A 178 -21.79 6.21 1.34
C PHE A 178 -21.55 4.85 0.69
N GLU A 179 -20.96 4.89 -0.49
CA GLU A 179 -20.62 3.70 -1.27
C GLU A 179 -19.12 3.63 -1.49
N ARG A 180 -18.54 2.44 -1.30
CA ARG A 180 -17.12 2.17 -1.54
C ARG A 180 -16.93 0.85 -2.26
N ARG A 181 -15.89 0.81 -3.10
CA ARG A 181 -15.48 -0.36 -3.87
C ARG A 181 -14.11 -0.84 -3.39
N PHE A 182 -13.94 -2.16 -3.34
CA PHE A 182 -12.74 -2.83 -2.87
C PHE A 182 -12.39 -3.98 -3.82
N GLN A 183 -11.11 -4.17 -4.09
CA GLN A 183 -10.61 -5.33 -4.83
C GLN A 183 -10.34 -6.52 -3.90
N HIS A 184 -9.94 -6.25 -2.65
CA HIS A 184 -9.62 -7.30 -1.68
C HIS A 184 -10.63 -7.32 -0.52
N PRO A 185 -11.12 -8.52 -0.13
CA PRO A 185 -12.12 -8.66 0.93
C PRO A 185 -11.57 -8.28 2.32
N GLU A 186 -10.26 -8.34 2.54
CA GLU A 186 -9.63 -7.92 3.78
C GLU A 186 -9.80 -6.42 4.03
N THR A 187 -9.61 -5.61 2.98
CA THR A 187 -9.82 -4.17 3.04
C THR A 187 -11.29 -3.83 3.30
N LEU A 188 -12.20 -4.64 2.76
CA LEU A 188 -13.63 -4.52 3.00
C LEU A 188 -13.95 -4.80 4.48
N VAL A 189 -13.47 -5.90 5.06
CA VAL A 189 -13.71 -6.21 6.48
C VAL A 189 -13.22 -5.09 7.38
N PHE A 190 -11.98 -4.63 7.17
CA PHE A 190 -11.46 -3.47 7.90
C PHE A 190 -12.39 -2.25 7.80
N PHE A 191 -12.97 -2.02 6.62
CA PHE A 191 -13.87 -0.91 6.39
C PHE A 191 -15.21 -1.09 7.11
N LEU A 192 -15.79 -2.29 7.09
CA LEU A 192 -17.05 -2.61 7.75
C LEU A 192 -16.93 -2.44 9.27
N GLU A 193 -15.87 -2.99 9.86
CA GLU A 193 -15.66 -2.90 11.30
C GLU A 193 -15.39 -1.46 11.73
N LYS A 194 -14.54 -0.73 10.99
CA LYS A 194 -14.13 0.61 11.39
C LYS A 194 -15.15 1.71 11.10
N PHE A 195 -15.99 1.54 10.07
CA PHE A 195 -16.90 2.58 9.60
C PHE A 195 -18.38 2.20 9.73
N ALA A 196 -18.74 0.95 10.00
CA ALA A 196 -20.12 0.59 10.25
C ALA A 196 -20.34 -0.04 11.63
N SER A 197 -19.26 -0.36 12.36
CA SER A 197 -19.30 -1.20 13.57
C SER A 197 -19.96 -2.56 13.31
N VAL A 198 -19.94 -3.01 12.04
CA VAL A 198 -20.53 -4.29 11.61
C VAL A 198 -19.41 -5.30 11.46
N SER A 199 -19.55 -6.41 12.19
CA SER A 199 -18.69 -7.59 12.09
C SER A 199 -19.22 -8.57 11.05
N VAL A 200 -18.39 -9.52 10.63
CA VAL A 200 -18.81 -10.62 9.74
C VAL A 200 -19.90 -11.50 10.38
N GLN A 201 -19.99 -11.52 11.72
CA GLN A 201 -20.98 -12.31 12.45
C GLN A 201 -22.39 -11.73 12.32
N ASP A 202 -22.53 -10.42 12.18
CA ASP A 202 -23.83 -9.75 12.06
C ASP A 202 -24.55 -10.17 10.77
N PHE A 203 -23.81 -10.41 9.68
CA PHE A 203 -24.36 -10.95 8.44
C PHE A 203 -24.88 -12.39 8.58
N ARG A 204 -24.33 -13.19 9.50
CA ARG A 204 -24.84 -14.54 9.75
C ARG A 204 -26.14 -14.51 10.54
N GLN A 205 -26.28 -13.59 11.48
CA GLN A 205 -27.50 -13.46 12.28
C GLN A 205 -28.69 -13.05 11.39
N THR A 206 -28.49 -12.13 10.45
CA THR A 206 -29.53 -11.73 9.49
C THR A 206 -29.85 -12.82 8.44
N ALA A 207 -28.91 -13.69 8.11
CA ALA A 207 -29.18 -14.82 7.19
C ALA A 207 -29.97 -15.98 7.83
N LEU A 208 -30.07 -15.99 9.16
CA LEU A 208 -30.79 -17.01 9.94
C LEU A 208 -32.14 -16.51 10.47
N SER A 209 -32.46 -15.22 10.29
CA SER A 209 -33.76 -14.61 10.57
C SER A 209 -34.62 -14.55 9.31
#